data_AF-A0AAW2KCX9-F1
#
_entry.id   AF-A0AAW2KCX9-F1
#
_cell.length_a   1.000
_cell.length_b   1.000
_cell.length_c   1.000
_cell.angle_alpha   90.00
_cell.angle_beta   90.00
_cell.angle_gamma   90.00
#
_symmetry.space_group_name_H-M   'P 1'
#
loop_
_entity.id
_entity.type
_entity.pdbx_description
1 polymer ?
#
loop_
_entity_poly.entity_id
_entity_poly.type
_entity_poly.pdbx_seq_one_letter_code
_entity_poly.pdbx_strand_id
1 'polypeptide(L)'
;MMVEDLGVEAKEAAVREVAKLLPLPDLLQSIASIKADYIARQQANDAQLSTMVAEQVEQAQAGLESLTMSQKTTTQLRENFVEIEKLCQECQLIENHEQVKLLSNARNNLNTTLKDVEGMMSISVEAAEAHNSLSNDKEIINTYERLTALDGKRRFALAAVSSHEEEVGRLREYFEEVDRTWETFETTLWGHIANFFKLAKERYACVEGLL
;
A
#
# COMPACT_ATOMS: atom_id res chain seq x y z
N MET A 1 36.32 39.82 -39.51
CA MET A 1 37.57 40.19 -38.82
C MET A 1 38.26 38.97 -38.20
N MET A 2 37.62 38.13 -37.38
CA MET A 2 38.31 36.95 -36.78
C MET A 2 38.67 35.79 -37.74
N VAL A 3 37.92 35.59 -38.83
CA VAL A 3 38.14 34.43 -39.73
C VAL A 3 39.32 34.64 -40.67
N GLU A 4 39.59 35.88 -41.08
CA GLU A 4 40.73 36.23 -41.94
C GLU A 4 42.05 36.10 -41.17
N ASP A 5 42.09 36.48 -39.90
CA ASP A 5 43.29 36.34 -39.04
C ASP A 5 43.68 34.87 -38.82
N LEU A 6 42.70 33.98 -38.62
CA LEU A 6 42.94 32.54 -38.46
C LEU A 6 43.53 31.92 -39.74
N GLY A 7 43.09 32.37 -40.92
CA GLY A 7 43.63 31.91 -42.20
C GLY A 7 45.08 32.33 -42.42
N VAL A 8 45.44 33.55 -42.00
CA VAL A 8 46.82 34.04 -42.06
C VAL A 8 47.71 33.30 -41.06
N GLU A 9 47.26 33.11 -39.82
CA GLU A 9 48.01 32.38 -38.79
C GLU A 9 48.26 30.91 -39.17
N ALA A 10 47.24 30.23 -39.71
CA ALA A 10 47.36 28.85 -40.18
C ALA A 10 48.38 28.72 -41.32
N LYS A 11 48.37 29.68 -42.24
CA LYS A 11 49.34 29.73 -43.35
C LYS A 11 50.77 29.94 -42.84
N GLU A 12 50.97 30.87 -41.91
CA GLU A 12 52.29 31.11 -41.32
C GLU A 12 52.79 29.90 -40.52
N ALA A 13 51.92 29.24 -39.77
CA ALA A 13 52.25 28.01 -39.07
C ALA A 13 52.63 26.88 -40.03
N ALA A 14 51.90 26.71 -41.14
CA ALA A 14 52.22 25.73 -42.18
C ALA A 14 53.58 26.01 -42.81
N VAL A 15 53.90 27.27 -43.11
CA VAL A 15 55.22 27.67 -43.64
C VAL A 15 56.34 27.34 -42.65
N ARG A 16 56.14 27.62 -41.35
CA ARG A 16 57.11 27.26 -40.30
C ARG A 16 57.32 25.75 -40.22
N GLU A 17 56.27 24.95 -40.37
CA GLU A 17 56.37 23.49 -40.30
C GLU A 17 57.08 22.90 -41.51
N VAL A 18 56.77 23.37 -42.72
CA VAL A 18 57.48 22.97 -43.95
C VAL A 18 58.97 23.32 -43.85
N ALA A 19 59.31 24.49 -43.29
CA ALA A 19 60.70 24.88 -43.07
C ALA A 19 61.45 23.95 -42.09
N LYS A 20 60.77 23.41 -41.07
CA LYS A 20 61.36 22.42 -40.15
C LYS A 20 61.61 21.06 -40.81
N LEU A 21 60.76 20.67 -41.76
CA LEU A 21 60.84 19.37 -42.44
C LEU A 21 61.93 19.34 -43.52
N LEU A 22 62.32 20.50 -44.06
CA LEU A 22 63.32 20.62 -45.14
C LEU A 22 64.51 21.54 -44.76
N PRO A 23 65.28 21.22 -43.71
CA PRO A 23 66.42 22.04 -43.26
C PRO A 23 67.64 21.95 -44.19
N LEU A 24 67.75 20.88 -44.99
CA LEU A 24 68.90 20.60 -45.87
C LEU A 24 68.44 20.26 -47.30
N PRO A 25 69.22 20.59 -48.34
CA PRO A 25 68.84 20.34 -49.74
C PRO A 25 68.62 18.87 -50.10
N ASP A 26 69.36 17.95 -49.47
CA ASP A 26 69.26 16.51 -49.76
C ASP A 26 67.88 15.92 -49.39
N LEU A 27 67.17 16.57 -48.47
CA LEU A 27 65.82 16.17 -48.05
C LEU A 27 64.75 16.50 -49.10
N LEU A 28 65.06 17.27 -50.15
CA LEU A 28 64.12 17.54 -51.25
C LEU A 28 63.67 16.25 -51.95
N GLN A 29 64.48 15.19 -51.93
CA GLN A 29 64.11 13.87 -52.47
C GLN A 29 62.94 13.23 -51.71
N SER A 30 62.75 13.59 -50.43
CA SER A 30 61.68 13.05 -49.58
C SER A 30 60.33 13.77 -49.73
N ILE A 31 60.27 14.87 -50.49
CA ILE A 31 59.05 15.69 -50.67
C ILE A 31 57.87 14.85 -51.16
N ALA A 32 58.10 13.93 -52.10
CA ALA A 32 57.04 13.09 -52.64
C ALA A 32 56.40 12.21 -51.54
N SER A 33 57.21 11.65 -50.64
CA SER A 33 56.75 10.86 -49.49
C SER A 33 56.04 11.72 -48.45
N ILE A 34 56.62 12.86 -48.09
CA ILE A 34 56.02 13.80 -47.12
C ILE A 34 54.65 14.28 -47.62
N LYS A 35 54.56 14.64 -48.90
CA LYS A 35 53.30 15.05 -49.53
C LYS A 35 52.27 13.91 -49.50
N ALA A 36 52.66 12.68 -49.81
CA ALA A 36 51.77 11.53 -49.74
C ALA A 36 51.23 11.31 -48.32
N ASP A 37 52.08 11.41 -47.29
CA ASP A 37 51.67 11.30 -45.88
C ASP A 37 50.69 12.39 -45.47
N TYR A 38 50.94 13.65 -45.85
CA TYR A 38 50.03 14.75 -45.55
C TYR A 38 48.69 14.63 -46.28
N ILE A 39 48.68 14.14 -47.53
CA ILE A 39 47.44 13.86 -48.26
C ILE A 39 46.65 12.75 -47.56
N ALA A 40 47.30 11.67 -47.13
CA ALA A 40 46.65 10.59 -46.41
C ALA A 40 46.06 11.07 -45.06
N ARG A 41 46.81 11.89 -44.32
CA ARG A 41 46.34 12.50 -43.07
C ARG A 41 45.16 13.46 -43.30
N GLN A 42 45.22 14.28 -44.34
CA GLN A 42 44.13 15.18 -44.70
C GLN A 42 42.86 14.38 -45.03
N GLN A 43 42.96 13.35 -45.88
CA GLN A 43 41.83 12.49 -46.22
C GLN A 43 41.23 11.79 -44.99
N ALA A 44 42.08 11.31 -44.08
CA ALA A 44 41.62 10.71 -42.83
C ALA A 44 40.90 11.72 -41.93
N ASN A 45 41.45 12.92 -41.77
CA ASN A 45 40.84 13.99 -40.98
C ASN A 45 39.52 14.46 -41.59
N ASP A 46 39.45 14.64 -42.91
CA ASP A 46 38.23 15.06 -43.61
C ASP A 46 37.12 14.03 -43.45
N ALA A 47 37.45 12.73 -43.56
CA ALA A 47 36.50 11.65 -43.31
C ALA A 47 36.02 11.65 -41.84
N GLN A 48 36.94 11.76 -40.88
CA GLN A 48 36.60 11.80 -39.46
C GLN A 48 35.72 13.01 -39.10
N LEU A 49 36.09 14.20 -39.58
CA LEU A 49 35.31 15.43 -39.35
C LEU A 49 33.91 15.32 -39.97
N SER A 50 33.81 14.78 -41.19
CA SER A 50 32.52 14.56 -41.84
C SER A 50 31.62 13.63 -41.03
N THR A 51 32.16 12.50 -40.55
CA THR A 51 31.42 11.56 -39.69
C THR A 51 31.03 12.21 -38.37
N MET A 52 31.95 12.87 -37.68
CA MET A 52 31.65 13.52 -36.40
C MET A 52 30.59 14.61 -36.54
N VAL A 53 30.65 15.43 -37.60
CA VAL A 53 29.65 16.47 -37.84
C VAL A 53 28.29 15.84 -38.15
N ALA A 54 28.25 14.78 -38.95
CA ALA A 54 27.01 14.04 -39.23
C ALA A 54 26.38 13.47 -37.95
N GLU A 55 27.18 12.81 -37.10
CA GLU A 55 26.73 12.27 -35.81
C GLU A 55 26.21 13.37 -34.87
N GLN A 56 26.90 14.51 -34.79
CA GLN A 56 26.46 15.63 -33.97
C GLN A 56 25.15 16.25 -34.46
N VAL A 57 24.97 16.35 -35.78
CA VAL A 57 23.71 16.84 -36.37
C VAL A 57 22.57 15.87 -36.08
N GLU A 58 22.80 14.56 -36.24
CA GLU A 58 21.81 13.53 -35.94
C GLU A 58 21.41 13.54 -34.45
N GLN A 59 22.41 13.63 -33.56
CA GLN A 59 22.18 13.71 -32.11
C GLN A 59 21.41 14.98 -31.73
N ALA A 60 21.74 16.13 -32.33
CA ALA A 60 21.03 17.38 -32.10
C ALA A 60 19.58 17.31 -32.59
N GLN A 61 19.34 16.69 -33.75
CA GLN A 61 18.00 16.50 -34.29
C GLN A 61 17.15 15.59 -33.39
N ALA A 62 17.69 14.45 -32.96
CA ALA A 62 17.01 13.56 -32.02
C ALA A 62 16.70 14.26 -30.68
N GLY A 63 17.63 15.08 -30.19
CA GLY A 63 17.41 15.93 -29.02
C GLY A 63 16.27 16.93 -29.21
N LEU A 64 16.22 17.61 -30.37
CA LEU A 64 15.17 18.57 -30.69
C LEU A 64 13.79 17.91 -30.79
N GLU A 65 13.71 16.72 -31.39
CA GLU A 65 12.48 15.93 -31.47
C GLU A 65 12.00 15.53 -30.07
N SER A 66 12.90 15.06 -29.21
CA SER A 66 12.60 14.72 -27.81
C SER A 66 12.10 15.91 -27.00
N LEU A 67 12.72 17.09 -27.17
CA LEU A 67 12.29 18.34 -26.54
C LEU A 67 10.90 18.78 -27.04
N THR A 68 10.65 18.67 -28.34
CA THR A 68 9.36 19.02 -28.93
C THR A 68 8.24 18.13 -28.39
N MET A 69 8.50 16.82 -28.30
CA MET A 69 7.57 15.87 -27.69
C MET A 69 7.31 16.19 -26.21
N SER A 70 8.37 16.47 -25.45
CA SER A 70 8.27 16.83 -24.03
C SER A 70 7.46 18.12 -23.82
N GLN A 71 7.67 19.13 -24.68
CA GLN A 71 6.88 20.36 -24.66
C GLN A 71 5.40 20.06 -24.91
N LYS A 72 5.08 19.28 -25.94
CA LYS A 72 3.70 18.90 -26.27
C LYS A 72 3.02 18.19 -25.10
N THR A 73 3.69 17.19 -24.50
CA THR A 73 3.17 16.48 -23.33
C THR A 73 2.97 17.42 -22.14
N THR A 74 3.89 18.36 -21.90
CA THR A 74 3.78 19.33 -20.80
C THR A 74 2.58 20.27 -21.00
N THR A 75 2.35 20.75 -22.22
CA THR A 75 1.19 21.60 -22.54
C THR A 75 -0.11 20.83 -22.33
N GLN A 76 -0.19 19.61 -22.84
CA GLN A 76 -1.36 18.75 -22.66
C GLN A 76 -1.62 18.44 -21.18
N LEU A 77 -0.57 18.20 -20.40
CA LEU A 77 -0.69 18.00 -18.96
C LEU A 77 -1.25 19.24 -18.25
N ARG A 78 -0.80 20.45 -18.63
CA ARG A 78 -1.35 21.70 -18.09
C ARG A 78 -2.83 21.87 -18.45
N GLU A 79 -3.22 21.58 -19.68
CA GLU A 79 -4.62 21.63 -20.12
C GLU A 79 -5.49 20.66 -19.30
N ASN A 80 -5.02 19.43 -19.10
CA ASN A 80 -5.71 18.44 -18.26
C ASN A 80 -5.87 18.93 -16.82
N PHE A 81 -4.85 19.58 -16.23
CA PHE A 81 -4.96 20.13 -14.87
C PHE A 81 -6.00 21.23 -14.77
N VAL A 82 -6.10 22.11 -15.78
CA VAL A 82 -7.15 23.15 -15.84
C VAL A 82 -8.54 22.51 -15.92
N GLU A 83 -8.70 21.44 -16.69
CA GLU A 83 -9.96 20.70 -16.79
C GLU A 83 -10.34 20.02 -15.46
N ILE A 84 -9.37 19.39 -14.79
CA ILE A 84 -9.57 18.78 -13.47
C ILE A 84 -10.01 19.84 -12.46
N GLU A 85 -9.32 20.99 -12.40
CA GLU A 85 -9.67 22.07 -11.47
C GLU A 85 -11.09 22.59 -11.70
N LYS A 86 -11.47 22.76 -12.98
CA LYS A 86 -12.84 23.12 -13.36
C LYS A 86 -13.86 22.09 -12.87
N LEU A 87 -13.62 20.80 -13.10
CA LEU A 87 -14.50 19.73 -12.63
C LEU A 87 -14.60 19.69 -11.10
N CYS A 88 -13.49 19.90 -10.39
CA CYS A 88 -13.49 19.98 -8.93
C CYS A 88 -14.33 21.16 -8.43
N GLN A 89 -14.26 22.31 -9.10
CA GLN A 89 -15.07 23.47 -8.77
C GLN A 89 -16.56 23.23 -9.06
N GLU A 90 -16.89 22.54 -10.16
CA GLU A 90 -18.25 22.09 -10.46
C GLU A 90 -18.78 21.08 -9.43
N CYS A 91 -17.94 20.21 -8.86
CA CYS A 91 -18.35 19.32 -7.77
C CYS A 91 -18.54 20.04 -6.43
N GLN A 92 -17.83 21.15 -6.18
CA GLN A 92 -18.09 22.01 -5.01
C GLN A 92 -19.43 22.75 -5.11
N LEU A 93 -20.00 22.86 -6.32
CA LEU A 93 -21.35 23.40 -6.58
C LEU A 93 -22.48 22.39 -6.30
N ILE A 94 -22.16 21.16 -5.86
CA ILE A 94 -23.18 20.32 -5.22
C ILE A 94 -23.53 21.00 -3.89
N GLU A 95 -24.57 21.83 -3.92
CA GLU A 95 -25.14 22.47 -2.74
C GLU A 95 -25.24 21.43 -1.62
N ASN A 96 -24.68 21.76 -0.47
CA ASN A 96 -24.78 20.98 0.76
C ASN A 96 -23.90 19.71 0.86
N HIS A 97 -22.81 19.55 0.09
CA HIS A 97 -21.86 18.42 0.26
C HIS A 97 -21.43 18.19 1.72
N GLU A 98 -21.11 19.26 2.46
CA GLU A 98 -20.78 19.16 3.89
C GLU A 98 -21.95 18.66 4.74
N GLN A 99 -23.19 19.06 4.40
CA GLN A 99 -24.38 18.58 5.10
C GLN A 99 -24.68 17.12 4.77
N VAL A 100 -24.45 16.67 3.52
CA VAL A 100 -24.55 15.25 3.13
C VAL A 100 -23.54 14.41 3.88
N LYS A 101 -22.30 14.91 4.04
CA LYS A 101 -21.26 14.25 4.83
C LYS A 101 -21.63 14.17 6.31
N LEU A 102 -22.10 15.27 6.89
CA LEU A 102 -22.60 15.30 8.28
C LEU A 102 -23.77 14.33 8.47
N LEU A 103 -24.72 14.31 7.54
CA LEU A 103 -25.87 13.41 7.58
C LEU A 103 -25.46 11.94 7.43
N SER A 104 -24.51 11.65 6.55
CA SER A 104 -23.95 10.29 6.37
C SER A 104 -23.24 9.80 7.63
N ASN A 105 -22.43 10.67 8.25
CA ASN A 105 -21.76 10.36 9.51
C ASN A 105 -22.77 10.15 10.63
N ALA A 106 -23.78 11.03 10.75
CA ALA A 106 -24.85 10.88 11.73
C ALA A 106 -25.61 9.56 11.54
N ARG A 107 -25.95 9.20 10.30
CA ARG A 107 -26.61 7.92 9.97
C ARG A 107 -25.74 6.72 10.36
N ASN A 108 -24.45 6.74 10.02
CA ASN A 108 -23.55 5.61 10.30
C ASN A 108 -23.34 5.43 11.81
N ASN A 109 -23.19 6.53 12.55
CA ASN A 109 -23.09 6.51 14.01
C ASN A 109 -24.38 5.95 14.62
N LEU A 110 -25.54 6.45 14.17
CA LEU A 110 -26.83 6.01 14.68
C LEU A 110 -27.10 4.53 14.38
N ASN A 111 -26.75 4.05 13.18
CA ASN A 111 -26.83 2.61 12.84
C ASN A 111 -25.93 1.75 13.73
N THR A 112 -24.75 2.25 14.10
CA THR A 112 -23.85 1.55 15.01
C THR A 112 -24.48 1.47 16.41
N THR A 113 -24.96 2.59 16.93
CA THR A 113 -25.65 2.64 18.23
C THR A 113 -26.90 1.74 18.25
N LEU A 114 -27.69 1.71 17.18
CA LEU A 114 -28.86 0.82 17.09
C LEU A 114 -28.43 -0.65 17.18
N LYS A 115 -27.39 -1.05 16.45
CA LYS A 115 -26.86 -2.42 16.49
C LYS A 115 -26.34 -2.78 17.88
N ASP A 116 -25.69 -1.85 18.56
CA ASP A 116 -25.18 -2.05 19.93
C ASP A 116 -26.35 -2.25 20.91
N VAL A 117 -27.41 -1.43 20.80
CA VAL A 117 -28.63 -1.56 21.61
C VAL A 117 -29.37 -2.87 21.32
N GLU A 118 -29.56 -3.24 20.05
CA GLU A 118 -30.15 -4.53 19.66
C GLU A 118 -29.35 -5.70 20.24
N GLY A 119 -28.02 -5.62 20.17
CA GLY A 119 -27.11 -6.58 20.79
C GLY A 119 -27.33 -6.67 22.31
N MET A 120 -27.45 -5.54 22.99
CA MET A 120 -27.71 -5.50 24.43
C MET A 120 -29.09 -6.07 24.80
N MET A 121 -30.14 -5.76 24.02
CA MET A 121 -31.48 -6.31 24.25
C MET A 121 -31.55 -7.83 23.98
N SER A 122 -30.71 -8.35 23.09
CA SER A 122 -30.64 -9.79 22.82
C SER A 122 -30.10 -10.60 24.00
N ILE A 123 -29.27 -10.00 24.86
CA ILE A 123 -28.54 -10.71 25.92
C ILE A 123 -29.49 -11.36 26.93
N SER A 124 -30.51 -10.64 27.41
CA SER A 124 -31.46 -11.20 28.39
C SER A 124 -32.31 -12.34 27.78
N VAL A 125 -32.69 -12.21 26.51
CA VAL A 125 -33.48 -13.24 25.82
C VAL A 125 -32.64 -14.50 25.60
N GLU A 126 -31.42 -14.34 25.09
CA GLU A 126 -30.49 -15.46 24.87
C GLU A 126 -30.07 -16.12 26.19
N ALA A 127 -29.91 -15.36 27.27
CA ALA A 127 -29.62 -15.89 28.61
C ALA A 127 -30.77 -16.74 29.15
N ALA A 128 -32.02 -16.25 29.04
CA ALA A 128 -33.20 -17.00 29.45
C ALA A 128 -33.39 -18.28 28.63
N GLU A 129 -33.15 -18.23 27.32
CA GLU A 129 -33.20 -19.41 26.45
C GLU A 129 -32.11 -20.44 26.81
N ALA A 130 -30.89 -19.98 27.11
CA ALA A 130 -29.81 -20.84 27.59
C ALA A 130 -30.20 -21.50 28.92
N HIS A 131 -30.76 -20.74 29.88
CA HIS A 131 -31.22 -21.26 31.16
C HIS A 131 -32.30 -22.33 30.99
N ASN A 132 -33.33 -22.07 30.17
CA ASN A 132 -34.40 -23.03 29.92
C ASN A 132 -33.87 -24.33 29.27
N SER A 133 -32.84 -24.23 28.43
CA SER A 133 -32.24 -25.37 27.73
C SER A 133 -31.51 -26.33 28.68
N LEU A 134 -31.07 -25.87 29.86
CA LEU A 134 -30.42 -26.70 30.88
C LEU A 134 -31.34 -27.79 31.46
N SER A 135 -32.66 -27.67 31.26
CA SER A 135 -33.61 -28.72 31.67
C SER A 135 -33.53 -29.98 30.81
N ASN A 136 -32.85 -29.93 29.66
CA ASN A 136 -32.69 -31.06 28.74
C ASN A 136 -31.21 -31.43 28.63
N ASP A 137 -30.82 -32.57 29.19
CA ASP A 137 -29.44 -33.06 29.20
C ASP A 137 -28.81 -33.21 27.80
N LYS A 138 -29.63 -33.34 26.75
CA LYS A 138 -29.13 -33.41 25.35
C LYS A 138 -28.66 -32.06 24.80
N GLU A 139 -29.07 -30.96 25.43
CA GLU A 139 -28.78 -29.59 25.00
C GLU A 139 -27.58 -28.96 25.75
N ILE A 140 -26.90 -29.71 26.62
CA ILE A 140 -25.78 -29.20 27.44
C ILE A 140 -24.68 -28.57 26.57
N ILE A 141 -24.33 -29.20 25.45
CA ILE A 141 -23.29 -28.68 24.52
C ILE A 141 -23.75 -27.39 23.85
N ASN A 142 -24.98 -27.37 23.32
CA ASN A 142 -25.54 -26.17 22.67
C ASN A 142 -25.68 -25.01 23.68
N THR A 143 -26.02 -25.33 24.93
CA THR A 143 -26.12 -24.35 26.01
C THR A 143 -24.76 -23.74 26.36
N TYR A 144 -23.70 -24.56 26.39
CA TYR A 144 -22.33 -24.08 26.55
C TYR A 144 -21.89 -23.13 25.43
N GLU A 145 -22.17 -23.47 24.17
CA GLU A 145 -21.84 -22.61 23.02
C GLU A 145 -22.54 -21.25 23.11
N ARG A 146 -23.84 -21.24 23.46
CA ARG A 146 -24.62 -20.01 23.66
C ARG A 146 -24.07 -19.14 24.78
N LEU A 147 -23.75 -19.74 25.93
CA LEU A 147 -23.21 -19.01 27.08
C LEU A 147 -21.78 -18.48 26.80
N THR A 148 -20.98 -19.22 26.03
CA THR A 148 -19.67 -18.74 25.56
C THR A 148 -19.81 -17.54 24.61
N ALA A 149 -20.81 -17.56 23.72
CA ALA A 149 -21.10 -16.42 22.85
C ALA A 149 -21.56 -15.18 23.65
N LEU A 150 -22.38 -15.38 24.69
CA LEU A 150 -22.80 -14.33 25.61
C LEU A 150 -21.63 -13.74 26.41
N ASP A 151 -20.70 -14.57 26.88
CA ASP A 151 -19.46 -14.08 27.53
C ASP A 151 -18.59 -13.28 26.57
N GLY A 152 -18.53 -13.70 25.30
CA GLY A 152 -17.91 -12.91 24.22
C GLY A 152 -18.54 -11.51 24.12
N LYS A 153 -19.87 -11.42 24.02
CA LYS A 153 -20.60 -10.14 24.00
C LYS A 153 -20.31 -9.30 25.24
N ARG A 154 -20.27 -9.90 26.44
CA ARG A 154 -19.94 -9.25 27.70
C ARG A 154 -18.57 -8.58 27.66
N ARG A 155 -17.54 -9.30 27.20
CA ARG A 155 -16.17 -8.78 27.13
C ARG A 155 -16.06 -7.59 26.19
N PHE A 156 -16.71 -7.65 25.03
CA PHE A 156 -16.75 -6.53 24.09
C PHE A 156 -17.48 -5.31 24.69
N ALA A 157 -18.64 -5.52 25.33
CA ALA A 157 -19.41 -4.44 25.92
C ALA A 157 -18.66 -3.77 27.08
N LEU A 158 -18.05 -4.54 27.99
CA LEU A 158 -17.24 -4.01 29.10
C LEU A 158 -15.97 -3.28 28.63
N ALA A 159 -15.36 -3.72 27.52
CA ALA A 159 -14.22 -3.02 26.95
C ALA A 159 -14.62 -1.64 26.42
N ALA A 160 -15.81 -1.51 25.82
CA ALA A 160 -16.32 -0.26 25.27
C ALA A 160 -16.58 0.81 26.34
N VAL A 161 -17.01 0.40 27.55
CA VAL A 161 -17.27 1.32 28.68
C VAL A 161 -16.14 1.34 29.72
N SER A 162 -14.99 0.75 29.42
CA SER A 162 -13.90 0.55 30.39
C SER A 162 -13.36 1.84 31.04
N SER A 163 -13.55 3.00 30.40
CA SER A 163 -13.17 4.32 30.92
C SER A 163 -14.24 4.97 31.81
N HIS A 164 -15.43 4.40 31.93
CA HIS A 164 -16.57 4.95 32.68
C HIS A 164 -17.02 3.98 33.79
N GLU A 165 -16.46 4.15 35.00
CA GLU A 165 -16.68 3.20 36.12
C GLU A 165 -18.15 3.01 36.51
N GLU A 166 -18.97 4.07 36.47
CA GLU A 166 -20.40 3.98 36.80
C GLU A 166 -21.18 3.15 35.77
N GLU A 167 -20.83 3.28 34.48
CA GLU A 167 -21.46 2.54 33.39
C GLU A 167 -21.05 1.07 33.40
N VAL A 168 -19.80 0.77 33.79
CA VAL A 168 -19.33 -0.61 34.02
C VAL A 168 -20.16 -1.30 35.11
N GLY A 169 -20.50 -0.60 36.19
CA GLY A 169 -21.34 -1.13 37.27
C GLY A 169 -22.73 -1.52 36.77
N ARG A 170 -23.43 -0.59 36.11
CA ARG A 170 -24.77 -0.83 35.55
C ARG A 170 -24.75 -1.92 34.48
N LEU A 171 -23.71 -1.98 33.66
CA LEU A 171 -23.58 -3.01 32.63
C LEU A 171 -23.38 -4.40 33.24
N ARG A 172 -22.67 -4.53 34.37
CA ARG A 172 -22.54 -5.82 35.08
C ARG A 172 -23.88 -6.35 35.57
N GLU A 173 -24.78 -5.49 36.03
CA GLU A 173 -26.14 -5.87 36.44
C GLU A 173 -26.91 -6.50 35.27
N TYR A 174 -26.75 -5.99 34.05
CA TYR A 174 -27.37 -6.57 32.86
C TYR A 174 -26.90 -8.00 32.53
N PHE A 175 -25.70 -8.39 32.98
CA PHE A 175 -25.16 -9.73 32.76
C PHE A 175 -25.40 -10.69 33.93
N GLU A 176 -26.08 -10.26 35.00
CA GLU A 176 -26.31 -11.08 36.18
C GLU A 176 -27.07 -12.37 35.86
N GLU A 177 -28.03 -12.32 34.94
CA GLU A 177 -28.77 -13.50 34.48
C GLU A 177 -27.87 -14.52 33.75
N VAL A 178 -26.87 -14.03 33.01
CA VAL A 178 -25.86 -14.88 32.37
C VAL A 178 -25.00 -15.58 33.44
N ASP A 179 -24.55 -14.83 34.46
CA ASP A 179 -23.75 -15.36 35.56
C ASP A 179 -24.51 -16.47 36.32
N ARG A 180 -25.78 -16.24 36.68
CA ARG A 180 -26.65 -17.25 37.31
C ARG A 180 -26.85 -18.49 36.45
N THR A 181 -26.99 -18.29 35.14
CA THR A 181 -27.15 -19.41 34.20
C THR A 181 -25.86 -20.23 34.12
N TRP A 182 -24.69 -19.59 34.23
CA TRP A 182 -23.40 -20.26 34.26
C TRP A 182 -23.21 -21.12 35.50
N GLU A 183 -23.56 -20.60 36.68
CA GLU A 183 -23.55 -21.38 37.92
C GLU A 183 -24.45 -22.62 37.84
N THR A 184 -25.63 -22.48 37.22
CA THR A 184 -26.58 -23.58 37.02
C THR A 184 -26.04 -24.64 36.04
N PHE A 185 -25.40 -24.18 34.96
CA PHE A 185 -24.74 -25.06 33.99
C PHE A 185 -23.61 -25.85 34.64
N GLU A 186 -22.72 -25.19 35.38
CA GLU A 186 -21.61 -25.84 36.08
C GLU A 186 -22.10 -26.88 37.08
N THR A 187 -23.13 -26.54 37.87
CA THR A 187 -23.74 -27.48 38.82
C THR A 187 -24.30 -28.72 38.12
N THR A 188 -25.00 -28.52 37.00
CA THR A 188 -25.55 -29.61 36.19
C THR A 188 -24.43 -30.49 35.62
N LEU A 189 -23.39 -29.89 35.05
CA LEU A 189 -22.25 -30.60 34.48
C LEU A 189 -21.50 -31.42 35.55
N TRP A 190 -21.21 -30.83 36.71
CA TRP A 190 -20.57 -31.53 37.81
C TRP A 190 -21.45 -32.63 38.38
N GLY A 191 -22.77 -32.43 38.43
CA GLY A 191 -23.74 -33.46 38.79
C GLY A 191 -23.64 -34.68 37.86
N HIS A 192 -23.60 -34.45 36.55
CA HIS A 192 -23.42 -35.51 35.55
C HIS A 192 -22.08 -36.25 35.71
N ILE A 193 -20.98 -35.51 35.88
CA ILE A 193 -19.64 -36.10 36.07
C ILE A 193 -19.59 -36.93 37.36
N ALA A 194 -20.13 -36.43 38.47
CA ALA A 194 -20.17 -37.13 39.75
C ALA A 194 -21.04 -38.40 39.69
N ASN A 195 -22.19 -38.33 39.03
CA ASN A 195 -23.06 -39.48 38.80
C ASN A 195 -22.35 -40.54 37.95
N PHE A 196 -21.69 -40.14 36.86
CA PHE A 196 -20.92 -41.05 36.03
C PHE A 196 -19.78 -41.71 36.82
N PHE A 197 -19.04 -40.93 37.63
CA PHE A 197 -17.97 -41.46 38.48
C PHE A 197 -18.49 -42.49 39.48
N LYS A 198 -19.66 -42.24 40.11
CA LYS A 198 -20.32 -43.19 41.01
C LYS A 198 -20.73 -44.47 40.27
N LEU A 199 -21.39 -44.35 39.12
CA LEU A 199 -21.78 -45.47 38.25
C LEU A 199 -20.58 -46.32 37.81
N ALA A 200 -19.47 -45.67 37.43
CA ALA A 200 -18.24 -46.35 37.06
C ALA A 200 -17.66 -47.14 38.24
N LYS A 201 -17.61 -46.55 39.43
CA LYS A 201 -17.12 -47.21 40.64
C LYS A 201 -17.98 -48.40 41.06
N GLU A 202 -19.30 -48.28 40.98
CA GLU A 202 -20.24 -49.37 41.29
C GLU A 202 -20.12 -50.53 40.30
N ARG A 203 -19.89 -50.25 39.01
CA ARG A 203 -19.65 -51.31 38.01
C ARG A 203 -18.29 -51.99 38.19
N TYR A 204 -17.24 -51.27 38.53
CA TYR A 204 -15.93 -51.88 38.83
C TYR A 204 -15.99 -52.79 40.07
N ALA A 205 -16.68 -52.38 41.14
CA ALA A 205 -16.87 -53.20 42.33
C ALA A 205 -17.69 -54.49 42.07
N CYS A 206 -18.65 -54.43 41.14
CA CYS A 206 -19.42 -55.60 40.72
C CYS A 206 -18.57 -56.60 39.91
N VAL A 207 -17.57 -56.11 39.16
CA VAL A 207 -16.64 -56.96 38.40
C VAL A 207 -15.58 -57.60 39.31
N GLU A 208 -15.13 -56.92 40.37
CA GLU A 208 -14.22 -57.52 41.38
C GLU A 208 -14.92 -58.53 42.30
N GLY A 209 -16.23 -58.40 42.55
CA GLY A 209 -16.99 -59.38 43.34
C GLY A 209 -17.42 -60.65 42.58
N LEU A 210 -17.09 -60.75 41.29
CA LEU A 210 -17.39 -61.88 40.39
C LEU A 210 -16.13 -62.68 39.99
N LEU A 211 -14.97 -62.36 40.57
CA LEU A 211 -13.70 -63.11 40.50
C LEU A 211 -13.37 -63.74 41.87
#